data_AF-D1AAS5-F1
#
_entry.id   AF-D1AAS5-F1
#
_cell.length_a   1.000
_cell.length_b   1.000
_cell.length_c   1.000
_cell.angle_alpha   90.00
_cell.angle_beta   90.00
_cell.angle_gamma   90.00
#
_symmetry.space_group_name_H-M   'P 1'
#
loop_
_entity.id
_entity.type
_entity.pdbx_description
1 polymer ?
#
loop_
_entity_poly.entity_id
_entity_poly.type
_entity_poly.pdbx_seq_one_letter_code
_entity_poly.pdbx_strand_id
1 'polypeptide(L)'
;MRVAYIVIYTDALEECRVFYAGLGIRFRKERHEDGPVHHAAVLEDGAVIELYPAAGKPPTGRLRLGFTVRRSTTSLPLGPGRHVLRDPEGRTVELEVIE
;
A
#
# COMPACT_ATOMS: atom_id res chain seq x y z
N MET A 1 5.47 1.61 -21.94
CA MET A 1 5.98 2.07 -20.63
C MET A 1 5.04 1.54 -19.56
N ARG A 2 5.54 0.98 -18.45
CA ARG A 2 4.73 0.47 -17.32
C ARG A 2 5.31 0.96 -16.00
N VAL A 3 4.50 1.03 -14.95
CA VAL A 3 5.01 1.25 -13.58
C VAL A 3 5.68 -0.04 -13.11
N ALA A 4 6.95 0.04 -12.71
CA ALA A 4 7.67 -1.12 -12.18
C ALA A 4 7.50 -1.24 -10.66
N TYR A 5 7.57 -0.11 -9.95
CA TYR A 5 7.39 -0.07 -8.51
C TYR A 5 6.87 1.29 -8.01
N ILE A 6 6.27 1.26 -6.82
CA ILE A 6 5.85 2.43 -6.04
C ILE A 6 6.39 2.24 -4.62
N VAL A 7 7.11 3.24 -4.11
CA VAL A 7 7.63 3.24 -2.73
C VAL A 7 6.92 4.30 -1.90
N ILE A 8 6.45 3.90 -0.72
CA ILE A 8 5.89 4.79 0.30
C ILE A 8 6.83 4.76 1.51
N TYR A 9 7.47 5.88 1.81
CA TYR A 9 8.19 6.08 3.06
C TYR A 9 7.20 6.53 4.13
N THR A 10 7.21 5.89 5.30
CA THR A 10 6.24 6.11 6.37
C THR A 10 6.92 6.01 7.74
N ASP A 11 6.48 6.81 8.70
CA ASP A 11 6.84 6.68 10.12
C ASP A 11 5.98 5.61 10.82
N ALA A 12 4.82 5.28 10.25
CA ALA A 12 3.87 4.27 10.73
C ALA A 12 3.92 2.97 9.90
N LEU A 13 5.08 2.30 9.85
CA LEU A 13 5.34 1.19 8.94
C LEU A 13 4.37 0.01 9.11
N GLU A 14 4.14 -0.44 10.34
CA GLU A 14 3.27 -1.60 10.60
C GLU A 14 1.79 -1.25 10.41
N GLU A 15 1.38 -0.04 10.80
CA GLU A 15 0.04 0.47 10.59
C GLU A 15 -0.27 0.58 9.09
N CYS A 16 0.65 1.14 8.30
CA CYS A 16 0.53 1.18 6.85
C CYS A 16 0.46 -0.24 6.27
N ARG A 17 1.32 -1.16 6.72
CA ARG A 17 1.25 -2.55 6.27
C ARG A 17 -0.12 -3.17 6.55
N VAL A 18 -0.67 -3.00 7.74
CA VAL A 18 -1.99 -3.52 8.12
C VAL A 18 -3.09 -2.90 7.24
N PHE A 19 -3.05 -1.58 7.04
CA PHE A 19 -4.02 -0.87 6.20
C PHE A 19 -4.00 -1.37 4.75
N TYR A 20 -2.84 -1.38 4.10
CA TYR A 20 -2.71 -1.79 2.69
C TYR A 20 -2.94 -3.29 2.53
N ALA A 21 -2.57 -4.11 3.52
CA ALA A 21 -2.93 -5.53 3.53
C ALA A 21 -4.45 -5.75 3.61
N GLY A 22 -5.17 -4.85 4.28
CA GLY A 22 -6.63 -4.86 4.31
C GLY A 22 -7.28 -4.72 2.94
N LEU A 23 -6.60 -4.09 1.97
CA LEU A 23 -7.04 -4.01 0.57
C LEU A 23 -6.90 -5.34 -0.18
N GLY A 24 -6.22 -6.33 0.40
CA GLY A 24 -5.88 -7.61 -0.23
C GLY A 24 -4.41 -7.72 -0.65
N ILE A 25 -3.58 -6.72 -0.37
CA ILE A 25 -2.15 -6.72 -0.72
C ILE A 25 -1.38 -7.66 0.21
N ARG A 26 -0.64 -8.61 -0.35
CA ARG A 26 0.08 -9.65 0.41
C ARG A 26 1.54 -9.29 0.59
N PHE A 27 1.83 -8.46 1.58
CA PHE A 27 3.20 -8.05 1.89
C PHE A 27 4.08 -9.20 2.39
N ARG A 28 5.35 -9.14 1.98
CA ARG A 28 6.48 -9.88 2.54
C ARG A 28 7.45 -8.90 3.19
N LYS A 29 7.99 -9.30 4.33
CA LYS A 29 9.05 -8.56 5.01
C LYS A 29 10.36 -8.82 4.28
N GLU A 30 11.03 -7.77 3.88
CA GLU A 30 12.26 -7.82 3.09
C GLU A 30 13.34 -6.91 3.69
N ARG A 31 14.59 -7.17 3.31
CA ARG A 31 15.76 -6.36 3.66
C ARG A 31 16.78 -6.53 2.55
N HIS A 32 17.13 -5.45 1.86
CA HIS A 32 18.22 -5.46 0.88
C HIS A 32 19.52 -5.09 1.59
N GLU A 33 20.52 -5.96 1.52
CA GLU A 33 21.86 -5.73 2.08
C GLU A 33 21.80 -5.14 3.51
N ASP A 34 22.43 -3.98 3.72
CA ASP A 34 22.43 -3.23 4.97
C ASP A 34 21.31 -2.18 5.05
N GLY A 35 20.40 -2.17 4.08
CA GLY A 35 19.21 -1.33 4.07
C GLY A 35 18.22 -1.64 5.21
N PRO A 36 17.23 -0.76 5.41
CA PRO A 36 16.20 -0.97 6.41
C PRO A 36 15.30 -2.16 6.04
N VAL A 37 14.81 -2.81 7.08
CA VAL A 37 13.70 -3.76 6.95
C VAL A 37 12.47 -3.02 6.45
N HIS A 38 11.82 -3.55 5.42
CA HIS A 38 10.65 -2.97 4.77
C HIS A 38 9.66 -4.06 4.38
N HIS A 39 8.51 -3.67 3.81
CA HIS A 39 7.49 -4.60 3.33
C HIS A 39 7.24 -4.41 1.85
N ALA A 40 7.31 -5.46 1.06
CA ALA A 40 7.09 -5.42 -0.39
C ALA A 40 6.01 -6.41 -0.83
N ALA A 41 5.27 -6.09 -1.88
CA ALA A 41 4.31 -6.99 -2.52
C ALA A 41 4.30 -6.80 -4.03
N VAL A 42 4.24 -7.91 -4.78
CA VAL A 42 4.00 -7.89 -6.22
C VAL A 42 2.49 -7.89 -6.46
N LEU A 43 2.01 -6.92 -7.23
CA LEU A 43 0.62 -6.79 -7.67
C LEU A 43 0.31 -7.70 -8.86
N GLU A 44 -0.97 -7.86 -9.19
CA GLU A 44 -1.41 -8.76 -10.27
C GLU A 44 -0.79 -8.43 -11.65
N ASP A 45 -0.48 -7.15 -11.90
CA ASP A 45 0.14 -6.67 -13.15
C ASP A 45 1.69 -6.70 -13.13
N GLY A 46 2.27 -7.20 -12.04
CA GLY A 46 3.71 -7.30 -11.84
C GLY A 46 4.38 -6.03 -11.29
N ALA A 47 3.64 -4.94 -11.03
CA ALA A 47 4.19 -3.80 -10.31
C ALA A 47 4.46 -4.17 -8.84
N VAL A 48 5.50 -3.59 -8.24
CA VAL A 48 5.83 -3.79 -6.82
C VAL A 48 5.36 -2.59 -6.01
N ILE A 49 4.67 -2.82 -4.90
CA ILE A 49 4.44 -1.79 -3.88
C ILE A 49 5.31 -2.07 -2.67
N GLU A 50 6.01 -1.04 -2.21
CA GLU A 50 6.94 -1.12 -1.09
C GLU A 50 6.59 -0.09 -0.02
N LEU A 51 6.61 -0.52 1.24
CA LEU A 51 6.47 0.32 2.41
C LEU A 51 7.81 0.32 3.15
N TYR A 52 8.48 1.46 3.15
CA TYR A 52 9.77 1.67 3.82
C TYR A 52 9.60 2.51 5.08
N PRO A 53 10.38 2.26 6.15
CA PRO A 53 10.46 3.20 7.25
C PRO A 53 11.12 4.49 6.75
N ALA A 54 10.59 5.65 7.16
CA ALA A 54 11.15 6.94 6.79
C ALA A 54 12.52 7.20 7.45
N ALA A 55 12.81 6.54 8.58
CA ALA A 55 14.13 6.45 9.20
C ALA A 55 14.80 7.83 9.44
N GLY A 56 14.02 8.79 9.95
CA GLY A 56 14.49 10.15 10.25
C GLY A 56 14.57 11.09 9.05
N LYS A 57 14.18 10.63 7.85
CA LYS A 57 13.90 11.50 6.69
C LYS A 57 12.39 11.81 6.63
N PRO A 58 11.98 12.87 5.92
CA PRO A 58 10.56 13.12 5.73
C PRO A 58 9.86 11.92 5.08
N PRO A 59 8.72 11.45 5.61
CA PRO A 59 7.93 10.40 4.97
C PRO A 59 7.37 10.92 3.63
N THR A 60 6.86 10.01 2.79
CA THR A 60 6.16 10.38 1.56
C THR A 60 4.99 11.29 1.93
N GLY A 61 5.01 12.55 1.52
CA GLY A 61 3.97 13.52 1.91
C GLY A 61 2.63 13.29 1.21
N ARG A 62 2.12 14.34 0.54
CA ARG A 62 0.84 14.27 -0.18
C ARG A 62 0.94 13.30 -1.35
N LEU A 63 0.23 12.18 -1.24
CA LEU A 63 0.08 11.16 -2.28
C LEU A 63 -1.40 10.78 -2.42
N ARG A 64 -1.80 10.44 -3.64
CA ARG A 64 -3.10 9.85 -3.95
C ARG A 64 -2.88 8.59 -4.80
N LEU A 65 -3.35 7.45 -4.31
CA LEU A 65 -3.28 6.17 -5.01
C LEU A 65 -4.68 5.66 -5.29
N GLY A 66 -4.87 5.06 -6.46
CA GLY A 66 -6.10 4.38 -6.84
C GLY A 66 -5.86 2.89 -6.98
N PHE A 67 -6.74 2.08 -6.39
CA PHE A 67 -6.73 0.63 -6.52
C PHE A 67 -8.09 0.13 -6.99
N THR A 68 -8.07 -0.92 -7.82
CA THR A 68 -9.25 -1.73 -8.09
C THR A 68 -9.04 -3.07 -7.40
N VAL A 69 -9.99 -3.46 -6.54
CA VAL A 69 -9.89 -4.69 -5.74
C VAL A 69 -11.15 -5.52 -5.87
N ARG A 70 -10.99 -6.84 -5.83
CA ARG A 70 -12.14 -7.76 -5.75
C ARG A 70 -12.68 -7.79 -4.33
N ARG A 71 -14.00 -7.89 -4.18
CA ARG A 71 -14.67 -8.00 -2.88
C ARG A 71 -14.16 -9.19 -2.09
N SER A 72 -13.84 -10.28 -2.80
CA SER A 72 -13.30 -11.53 -2.26
C SER A 72 -11.88 -11.43 -1.71
N THR A 73 -11.09 -10.41 -2.10
CA THR A 73 -9.69 -10.27 -1.67
C THR A 73 -9.49 -9.20 -0.59
N THR A 74 -10.36 -8.20 -0.53
CA THR A 74 -10.31 -7.15 0.49
C THR A 74 -10.96 -7.62 1.80
N SER A 75 -10.29 -7.37 2.93
CA SER A 75 -10.87 -7.63 4.26
C SER A 75 -11.68 -6.45 4.78
N LEU A 76 -11.72 -5.33 4.05
CA LEU A 76 -12.48 -4.16 4.47
C LEU A 76 -14.00 -4.45 4.37
N PRO A 77 -14.82 -3.92 5.29
CA PRO A 77 -16.27 -4.09 5.28
C PRO A 77 -16.94 -3.11 4.30
N LEU A 78 -16.49 -3.10 3.04
CA LEU A 78 -16.99 -2.22 1.99
C LEU A 78 -17.82 -3.00 0.97
N GLY A 79 -18.94 -2.41 0.53
CA GLY A 79 -19.72 -2.92 -0.60
C GLY A 79 -19.08 -2.54 -1.95
N PRO A 80 -19.61 -3.07 -3.08
CA PRO A 80 -19.16 -2.68 -4.42
C PRO A 80 -19.24 -1.18 -4.68
N GLY A 81 -18.38 -0.68 -5.57
CA GLY A 81 -18.32 0.71 -6.02
C GLY A 81 -17.12 1.50 -5.48
N ARG A 82 -17.23 2.84 -5.57
CA ARG A 82 -16.15 3.78 -5.25
C ARG A 82 -16.13 4.21 -3.80
N HIS A 83 -14.94 4.14 -3.19
CA HIS A 83 -14.68 4.58 -1.82
C HIS A 83 -13.43 5.46 -1.79
N VAL A 84 -13.42 6.42 -0.86
CA VAL A 84 -12.25 7.24 -0.57
C VAL A 84 -11.84 7.01 0.87
N LEU A 85 -10.63 6.47 1.05
CA LEU A 85 -10.04 6.15 2.34
C LEU A 85 -8.84 7.05 2.61
N ARG A 86 -8.39 7.02 3.86
CA ARG A 86 -7.15 7.63 4.32
C ARG A 86 -6.26 6.51 4.85
N ASP A 87 -5.02 6.45 4.37
CA ASP A 87 -4.02 5.59 5.03
C ASP A 87 -3.67 6.18 6.42
N PRO A 88 -2.91 5.47 7.25
CA PRO A 88 -2.59 5.90 8.63
C PRO A 88 -1.91 7.27 8.75
N GLU A 89 -1.29 7.78 7.68
CA GLU A 89 -0.65 9.10 7.66
C GLU A 89 -1.44 10.11 6.80
N GLY A 90 -2.69 9.79 6.47
CA GLY A 90 -3.63 10.72 5.82
C GLY A 90 -3.53 10.79 4.30
N ARG A 91 -2.72 9.95 3.64
CA ARG A 91 -2.65 9.88 2.17
C ARG A 91 -3.99 9.41 1.61
N THR A 92 -4.40 9.96 0.46
CA THR A 92 -5.68 9.58 -0.14
C THR A 92 -5.55 8.22 -0.83
N VAL A 93 -6.45 7.30 -0.51
CA VAL A 93 -6.57 6.02 -1.21
C VAL A 93 -7.96 5.90 -1.80
N GLU A 94 -8.04 5.92 -3.13
CA GLU A 94 -9.27 5.62 -3.87
C GLU A 94 -9.37 4.12 -4.09
N LEU A 95 -10.53 3.57 -3.83
CA LEU A 95 -10.81 2.15 -3.97
C LEU A 95 -12.04 1.97 -4.86
N GLU A 96 -11.87 1.26 -5.97
CA GLU A 96 -12.97 0.67 -6.73
C GLU A 96 -13.11 -0.79 -6.30
N VAL A 97 -14.20 -1.12 -5.61
CA VAL A 97 -14.51 -2.50 -5.20
C VAL A 97 -15.39 -3.13 -6.27
N ILE A 98 -14.87 -4.14 -6.94
CA ILE A 98 -15.60 -4.98 -7.90
C ILE A 98 -15.95 -6.33 -7.26
N GLU A 99 -16.94 -7.03 -7.82
CA GLU A 99 -17.30 -8.40 -7.39
C GLU A 99 -16.12 -9.38 -7.50
#